data_AF-A0A815PB10-F1
#
_entry.id   AF-A0A815PB10-F1
#
_cell.length_a   1.000
_cell.length_b   1.000
_cell.length_c   1.000
_cell.angle_alpha   90.00
_cell.angle_beta   90.00
_cell.angle_gamma   90.00
#
_symmetry.space_group_name_H-M   'P 1'
#
loop_
_entity.id
_entity.type
_entity.pdbx_description
1 polymer ?
#
loop_
_entity_poly.entity_id
_entity_poly.type
_entity_poly.pdbx_seq_one_letter_code
_entity_poly.pdbx_strand_id
1 'polypeptide(L)'
;FFETFDSLPLPKKETDWLAQYVEKGQTYMEFLQLSRTLHTKSSYHRKVIYLTLFGQIDNTIFDIDSLMDYTQRFFQMEVKLINPFINVEWNDEKNQWICTMSLNNGKNRNFNLRTRYNEETKHSQICVTGILNLLKKVVPDDARCLIALSMCDLYGDDTDLFIAGL
;
A
#
# COMPACT_ATOMS: atom_id res chain seq x y z
N PHE A 1 -29.92 30.91 11.01
CA PHE A 1 -28.77 31.75 10.65
C PHE A 1 -27.93 30.94 9.68
N PHE A 2 -27.93 31.31 8.40
CA PHE A 2 -26.96 30.78 7.45
C PHE A 2 -25.79 31.76 7.48
N GLU A 3 -24.72 31.42 8.20
CA GLU A 3 -23.45 32.11 8.02
C GLU A 3 -22.94 31.72 6.63
N THR A 4 -23.08 32.65 5.68
CA THR A 4 -22.37 32.59 4.42
C THR A 4 -20.89 32.81 4.72
N PHE A 5 -20.09 31.77 4.55
CA PHE A 5 -18.63 31.89 4.56
C PHE A 5 -18.20 32.85 3.45
N ASP A 6 -17.24 33.73 3.76
CA ASP A 6 -16.60 34.55 2.74
C ASP A 6 -15.84 33.65 1.75
N SER A 7 -15.83 34.07 0.48
CA SER A 7 -15.02 33.41 -0.54
C SER A 7 -13.54 33.40 -0.12
N LEU A 8 -12.87 32.26 -0.30
CA LEU A 8 -11.44 32.16 -0.06
C LEU A 8 -10.69 33.20 -0.93
N PRO A 9 -9.70 33.90 -0.37
CA PRO A 9 -8.91 34.86 -1.13
C PRO A 9 -8.15 34.14 -2.23
N LEU A 10 -8.00 34.79 -3.40
CA LEU A 10 -7.18 34.25 -4.47
C LEU A 10 -5.72 34.10 -3.98
N PRO A 11 -5.03 33.03 -4.39
CA PRO A 11 -3.66 32.78 -4.00
C PRO A 11 -2.76 33.89 -4.53
N LYS A 12 -1.93 34.47 -3.64
CA LYS A 12 -1.16 35.69 -3.92
C LYS A 12 0.25 35.43 -4.43
N LYS A 13 0.77 34.23 -4.22
CA LYS A 13 2.17 33.87 -4.52
C LYS A 13 2.20 32.80 -5.60
N GLU A 14 3.16 32.91 -6.51
CA GLU A 14 3.39 31.88 -7.54
C GLU A 14 3.82 30.53 -6.96
N THR A 15 4.30 30.48 -5.71
CA THR A 15 4.63 29.25 -4.99
C THR A 15 3.44 28.61 -4.28
N ASP A 16 2.26 29.24 -4.31
CA ASP A 16 1.04 28.67 -3.75
C ASP A 16 0.54 27.56 -4.70
N TRP A 17 0.26 26.38 -4.15
CA TRP A 17 -0.29 25.26 -4.92
C TRP A 17 -1.52 25.70 -5.72
N LEU A 18 -2.40 26.49 -5.10
CA LEU A 18 -3.65 26.93 -5.72
C LEU A 18 -3.42 27.95 -6.86
N ALA A 19 -2.26 28.61 -6.89
CA ALA A 19 -1.87 29.48 -7.99
C ALA A 19 -1.29 28.70 -9.18
N GLN A 20 -0.64 27.56 -8.92
CA GLN A 20 -0.02 26.73 -9.96
C GLN A 20 -1.01 25.73 -10.57
N TYR A 21 -1.91 25.20 -9.76
CA TYR A 21 -2.87 24.17 -10.16
C TYR A 21 -4.29 24.71 -10.08
N VAL A 22 -4.85 25.02 -11.25
CA VAL A 22 -6.27 25.37 -11.39
C VAL A 22 -7.07 24.08 -11.49
N GLU A 23 -7.41 23.50 -10.35
CA GLU A 23 -8.28 22.33 -10.29
C GLU A 23 -9.73 22.73 -10.54
N LYS A 24 -10.44 21.95 -11.36
CA LYS A 24 -11.87 22.17 -11.57
C LYS A 24 -12.61 21.78 -10.29
N GLY A 25 -13.35 22.72 -9.70
CA GLY A 25 -14.18 22.45 -8.54
C GLY A 25 -15.16 21.29 -8.80
N GLN A 26 -15.36 20.45 -7.79
CA GLN A 26 -16.34 19.37 -7.81
C GLN A 26 -17.59 19.79 -7.04
N THR A 27 -18.76 19.64 -7.66
CA THR A 27 -20.04 19.85 -6.98
C THR A 27 -20.40 18.65 -6.11
N TYR A 28 -21.26 18.86 -5.11
CA TYR A 28 -21.79 17.77 -4.27
C TYR A 28 -22.47 16.66 -5.10
N MET A 29 -23.17 17.03 -6.18
CA MET A 29 -23.81 16.05 -7.06
C MET A 29 -22.80 15.23 -7.87
N GLU A 30 -21.74 15.87 -8.38
CA GLU A 30 -20.63 15.17 -9.05
C GLU A 30 -19.90 14.24 -8.08
N PHE A 31 -19.68 14.68 -6.83
CA PHE A 31 -19.17 13.83 -5.76
C PHE A 31 -20.05 12.61 -5.54
N LEU A 32 -21.38 12.80 -5.42
CA LEU A 32 -22.31 11.68 -5.26
C LEU A 32 -22.28 10.71 -6.45
N GLN A 33 -22.17 11.23 -7.67
CA GLN A 33 -22.11 10.41 -8.88
C GLN A 33 -20.83 9.57 -8.95
N LEU A 34 -19.68 10.13 -8.54
CA LEU A 34 -18.41 9.41 -8.39
C LEU A 34 -18.42 8.44 -7.21
N SER A 35 -19.00 8.82 -6.07
CA SER A 35 -19.09 7.95 -4.89
C SER A 35 -19.89 6.68 -5.17
N ARG A 36 -20.89 6.73 -6.06
CA ARG A 36 -21.66 5.56 -6.49
C ARG A 36 -20.82 4.49 -7.21
N THR A 37 -19.72 4.87 -7.86
CA THR A 37 -18.78 3.90 -8.43
C THR A 37 -17.81 3.34 -7.39
N LEU A 38 -17.56 4.08 -6.30
CA LEU A 38 -16.76 3.63 -5.14
C LEU A 38 -17.55 2.73 -4.17
N HIS A 39 -18.87 2.92 -4.08
CA HIS A 39 -19.81 2.12 -3.30
C HIS A 39 -20.49 1.04 -4.16
N THR A 40 -19.71 0.14 -4.73
CA THR A 40 -20.26 -1.05 -5.40
C THR A 40 -20.98 -1.95 -4.40
N LYS A 41 -22.02 -2.68 -4.82
CA LYS A 41 -22.74 -3.68 -3.98
C LYS A 41 -21.78 -4.69 -3.31
N SER A 42 -20.64 -5.00 -3.95
CA SER A 42 -19.60 -5.85 -3.38
C SER A 42 -18.94 -5.27 -2.12
N SER A 43 -18.96 -3.95 -1.93
CA SER A 43 -18.32 -3.28 -0.79
C SER A 43 -19.08 -3.49 0.52
N TYR A 44 -20.36 -3.86 0.49
CA TYR A 44 -21.15 -4.10 1.72
C TYR A 44 -20.69 -5.33 2.51
N HIS A 45 -20.07 -6.30 1.84
CA HIS A 45 -19.54 -7.53 2.46
C HIS A 45 -18.07 -7.40 2.88
N ARG A 46 -17.35 -6.40 2.35
CA ARG A 46 -15.92 -6.24 2.53
C ARG A 46 -15.63 -5.18 3.58
N LYS A 47 -15.54 -5.60 4.85
CA LYS A 47 -15.50 -4.71 6.02
C LYS A 47 -14.17 -4.70 6.76
N VAL A 48 -13.22 -5.53 6.35
CA VAL A 48 -11.98 -5.75 7.09
C VAL A 48 -10.78 -5.29 6.26
N ILE A 49 -9.89 -4.51 6.86
CA ILE A 49 -8.57 -4.20 6.31
C ILE A 49 -7.60 -5.25 6.85
N TYR A 50 -6.97 -6.01 5.96
CA TYR A 50 -5.96 -6.99 6.35
C TYR A 50 -4.57 -6.41 6.16
N LEU A 51 -3.71 -6.57 7.17
CA LEU A 51 -2.29 -6.28 7.11
C LEU A 51 -1.51 -7.58 7.08
N THR A 52 -0.43 -7.64 6.31
CA THR A 52 0.54 -8.73 6.32
C THR A 52 1.94 -8.16 6.32
N LEU A 53 2.89 -8.88 6.92
CA LEU A 53 4.30 -8.57 6.77
C LEU A 53 4.84 -9.22 5.50
N PHE A 54 5.71 -8.51 4.79
CA PHE A 54 6.45 -8.99 3.63
C PHE A 54 7.94 -8.84 3.91
N GLY A 55 8.59 -9.96 4.24
CA GLY A 55 9.96 -9.99 4.73
C GLY A 55 10.07 -9.79 6.24
N GLN A 56 11.30 -9.62 6.71
CA GLN A 56 11.58 -9.40 8.13
C GLN A 56 11.33 -7.95 8.50
N ILE A 57 10.53 -7.73 9.54
CA ILE A 57 10.35 -6.42 10.17
C ILE A 57 10.94 -6.48 11.56
N ASP A 58 11.76 -5.48 11.87
CA ASP A 58 12.27 -5.28 13.22
C ASP A 58 11.19 -4.61 14.07
N ASN A 59 10.61 -5.37 15.00
CA ASN A 59 9.58 -4.89 15.93
C ASN A 59 10.10 -3.81 16.89
N THR A 60 11.42 -3.57 16.97
CA THR A 60 11.97 -2.45 17.74
C THR A 60 11.84 -1.12 17.00
N ILE A 61 11.76 -1.17 15.67
CA ILE A 61 11.68 0.00 14.79
C ILE A 61 10.22 0.29 14.41
N PHE A 62 9.41 -0.75 14.31
CA PHE A 62 8.03 -0.65 13.82
C PHE A 62 7.03 -1.27 14.80
N ASP A 63 6.19 -0.42 15.38
CA ASP A 63 5.08 -0.84 16.23
C ASP A 63 3.82 -1.07 15.38
N ILE A 64 3.55 -2.34 15.09
CA ILE A 64 2.39 -2.74 14.30
C ILE A 64 1.07 -2.52 15.05
N ASP A 65 1.07 -2.60 16.37
CA ASP A 65 -0.14 -2.45 17.18
C ASP A 65 -0.65 -1.00 17.11
N SER A 66 0.27 -0.03 17.19
CA SER A 66 -0.04 1.39 16.99
C SER A 66 -0.58 1.68 15.58
N LEU A 67 0.00 1.07 14.53
CA LEU A 67 -0.52 1.22 13.18
C LEU A 67 -1.93 0.63 13.05
N MET A 68 -2.18 -0.53 13.65
CA MET A 68 -3.49 -1.18 13.63
C MET A 68 -4.54 -0.32 14.34
N ASP A 69 -4.24 0.21 15.53
CA ASP A 69 -5.16 1.10 16.28
C ASP A 69 -5.47 2.38 15.50
N TYR A 70 -4.44 3.04 14.95
CA TYR A 70 -4.63 4.24 14.14
C TYR A 70 -5.48 3.96 12.90
N THR A 71 -5.15 2.88 12.16
CA THR A 71 -5.87 2.48 10.94
C THR A 71 -7.35 2.19 11.25
N GLN A 72 -7.62 1.46 12.34
CA GLN A 72 -8.98 1.13 12.77
C GLN A 72 -9.78 2.39 13.10
N ARG A 73 -9.19 3.36 13.80
CA ARG A 73 -9.84 4.63 14.15
C ARG A 73 -10.06 5.51 12.92
N PHE A 74 -9.05 5.64 12.08
CA PHE A 74 -9.08 6.53 10.92
C PHE A 74 -10.12 6.07 9.89
N PHE A 75 -10.13 4.78 9.55
CA PHE A 75 -11.05 4.23 8.56
C PHE A 75 -12.39 3.76 9.17
N GLN A 76 -12.48 3.65 10.50
CA GLN A 76 -13.65 3.10 11.20
C GLN A 76 -14.01 1.68 10.69
N MET A 77 -12.97 0.88 10.43
CA MET A 77 -13.06 -0.49 9.90
C MET A 77 -12.25 -1.44 10.76
N GLU A 78 -12.68 -2.70 10.85
CA GLU A 78 -11.91 -3.74 11.54
C GLU A 78 -10.57 -3.94 10.82
N VAL A 79 -9.47 -4.01 11.57
CA VAL A 79 -8.13 -4.27 11.04
C VAL A 79 -7.61 -5.58 11.61
N LYS A 80 -7.14 -6.48 10.74
CA LYS A 80 -6.58 -7.79 11.14
C LYS A 80 -5.18 -7.98 10.60
N LEU A 81 -4.28 -8.47 11.43
CA LEU A 81 -2.97 -8.96 11.00
C LEU A 81 -3.11 -10.43 10.58
N ILE A 82 -2.64 -10.77 9.39
CA ILE A 82 -2.44 -12.17 8.98
C ILE A 82 -0.99 -12.55 9.10
N ASN A 83 -0.73 -13.81 9.46
CA ASN A 83 0.63 -14.32 9.54
C ASN A 83 1.34 -14.13 8.19
N PRO A 84 2.63 -13.75 8.22
CA PRO A 84 3.42 -13.66 7.01
C PRO A 84 3.41 -15.01 6.32
N PHE A 85 2.81 -15.05 5.14
CA PHE A 85 2.83 -16.22 4.29
C PHE A 85 3.99 -16.15 3.30
N ILE A 86 4.69 -15.01 3.18
CA ILE A 86 5.88 -14.83 2.35
C ILE A 86 7.06 -14.41 3.23
N ASN A 87 8.10 -15.24 3.23
CA ASN A 87 9.41 -14.92 3.76
C ASN A 87 10.30 -14.43 2.60
N VAL A 88 11.11 -13.42 2.88
CA VAL A 88 11.98 -12.79 1.90
C VAL A 88 13.37 -12.74 2.50
N GLU A 89 14.32 -13.37 1.82
CA GLU A 89 15.69 -13.50 2.28
C GLU A 89 16.65 -13.11 1.15
N TRP A 90 17.71 -12.40 1.50
CA TRP A 90 18.75 -12.03 0.55
C TRP A 90 19.67 -13.23 0.31
N ASN A 91 19.97 -13.51 -0.96
CA ASN A 91 20.94 -14.53 -1.35
C ASN A 91 22.21 -13.83 -1.86
N ASP A 92 23.28 -13.90 -1.06
CA ASP A 92 24.57 -13.28 -1.36
C ASP A 92 25.23 -13.86 -2.61
N GLU A 93 25.10 -15.16 -2.87
CA GLU A 93 25.72 -15.81 -4.03
C GLU A 93 25.13 -15.33 -5.36
N LYS A 94 23.84 -15.00 -5.37
CA LYS A 94 23.09 -14.59 -6.56
C LYS A 94 22.81 -13.08 -6.62
N ASN A 95 23.15 -12.33 -5.57
CA ASN A 95 22.77 -10.93 -5.39
C ASN A 95 21.28 -10.68 -5.66
N GLN A 96 20.42 -11.55 -5.13
CA GLN A 96 18.99 -11.56 -5.42
C GLN A 96 18.17 -11.89 -4.18
N TRP A 97 16.98 -11.29 -4.10
CA TRP A 97 15.99 -11.66 -3.09
C TRP A 97 15.29 -12.96 -3.47
N ILE A 98 15.29 -13.92 -2.56
CA ILE A 98 14.54 -15.17 -2.68
C ILE A 98 13.28 -15.05 -1.83
N CYS A 99 12.13 -15.29 -2.46
CA CYS A 99 10.85 -15.27 -1.77
C CYS A 99 10.32 -16.70 -1.61
N THR A 100 9.99 -17.07 -0.38
CA THR A 100 9.44 -18.38 -0.04
C THR A 100 8.06 -18.19 0.55
N MET A 101 7.06 -18.79 -0.08
CA MET A 101 5.69 -18.76 0.41
C MET A 101 5.35 -20.04 1.17
N SER A 102 4.87 -19.91 2.41
CA SER A 102 4.38 -21.03 3.20
C SER A 102 2.88 -21.24 2.93
N LEU A 103 2.53 -22.42 2.41
CA LEU A 103 1.14 -22.81 2.17
C LEU A 103 0.53 -23.44 3.43
N ASN A 104 -0.80 -23.38 3.55
CA ASN A 104 -1.57 -23.99 4.64
C ASN A 104 -1.27 -25.48 4.88
N ASN A 105 -0.76 -26.17 3.86
CA ASN A 105 -0.44 -27.60 3.91
C ASN A 105 0.99 -27.86 4.44
N GLY A 106 1.68 -26.83 4.97
CA GLY A 106 3.07 -26.90 5.42
C GLY A 106 4.10 -26.97 4.29
N LYS A 107 3.68 -26.86 3.02
CA LYS A 107 4.58 -26.88 1.86
C LYS A 107 5.08 -25.46 1.56
N ASN A 108 6.39 -25.31 1.40
CA ASN A 108 7.00 -24.08 0.94
C ASN A 108 7.10 -24.07 -0.60
N ARG A 109 6.75 -22.94 -1.22
CA ARG A 109 6.96 -22.70 -2.65
C ARG A 109 7.85 -21.49 -2.84
N ASN A 110 8.89 -21.66 -3.65
CA ASN A 110 9.80 -20.56 -3.99
C ASN A 110 9.20 -19.76 -5.15
N PHE A 111 9.24 -18.45 -5.03
CA PHE A 111 8.84 -17.50 -6.05
C PHE A 111 10.02 -16.61 -6.40
N ASN A 112 10.32 -16.54 -7.70
CA ASN A 112 11.31 -15.60 -8.19
C ASN A 112 10.61 -14.26 -8.42
N LEU A 113 10.89 -13.29 -7.55
CA LEU A 113 10.50 -11.91 -7.80
C LEU A 113 11.54 -11.23 -8.67
N ARG A 114 11.07 -10.29 -9.49
CA ARG A 114 11.97 -9.43 -10.24
C ARG A 114 12.64 -8.47 -9.24
N THR A 115 13.96 -8.47 -9.24
CA THR A 115 14.78 -7.63 -8.37
C THR A 115 15.82 -6.91 -9.22
N ARG A 116 16.28 -5.76 -8.74
CA ARG A 116 17.49 -5.12 -9.28
C ARG A 116 18.46 -4.83 -8.15
N TYR A 117 19.74 -4.87 -8.48
CA TYR A 117 20.83 -4.61 -7.56
C TYR A 117 21.83 -3.68 -8.23
N ASN A 118 22.22 -2.64 -7.52
CA ASN A 118 23.26 -1.71 -7.96
C ASN A 118 24.56 -2.06 -7.25
N GLU A 119 25.58 -2.47 -8.00
CA GLU A 119 26.88 -2.88 -7.43
C GLU A 119 27.67 -1.72 -6.80
N GLU A 120 27.48 -0.49 -7.27
CA GLU A 120 28.18 0.70 -6.77
C GLU A 120 27.59 1.16 -5.44
N THR A 121 26.27 1.31 -5.37
CA THR A 121 25.58 1.81 -4.18
C THR A 121 25.23 0.70 -3.18
N LYS A 122 25.34 -0.58 -3.59
CA LYS A 122 24.90 -1.76 -2.82
C LYS A 122 23.40 -1.77 -2.51
N HIS A 123 22.61 -0.97 -3.22
CA HIS A 123 21.16 -0.94 -3.04
C HIS A 123 20.51 -2.09 -3.80
N SER A 124 19.59 -2.79 -3.14
CA SER A 124 18.76 -3.82 -3.75
C SER A 124 17.29 -3.42 -3.64
N GLN A 125 16.54 -3.65 -4.72
CA GLN A 125 15.14 -3.24 -4.80
C GLN A 125 14.29 -4.35 -5.41
N ILE A 126 13.05 -4.46 -4.93
CA ILE A 126 12.09 -5.48 -5.37
C ILE A 126 11.01 -4.82 -6.22
N CYS A 127 10.67 -5.43 -7.36
CA CYS A 127 9.58 -4.97 -8.19
C CYS A 127 8.24 -5.22 -7.51
N VAL A 128 7.48 -4.15 -7.24
CA VAL A 128 6.22 -4.21 -6.49
C VAL A 128 5.15 -5.06 -7.21
N THR A 129 5.17 -5.08 -8.54
CA THR A 129 4.21 -5.83 -9.36
C THR A 129 4.23 -7.33 -9.04
N GLY A 130 5.42 -7.87 -8.78
CA GLY A 130 5.57 -9.27 -8.39
C GLY A 130 4.90 -9.57 -7.04
N ILE A 131 5.09 -8.67 -6.07
CA ILE A 131 4.49 -8.75 -4.73
C ILE A 131 2.96 -8.68 -4.82
N LEU A 132 2.42 -7.69 -5.55
CA LEU A 132 0.98 -7.52 -5.72
C LEU A 132 0.31 -8.75 -6.37
N ASN A 133 0.97 -9.37 -7.34
CA ASN A 133 0.47 -10.59 -7.97
C ASN A 133 0.44 -11.80 -7.03
N LEU A 134 1.30 -11.84 -6.02
CA LEU A 134 1.23 -12.84 -4.95
C LEU A 134 0.10 -12.52 -3.97
N LEU A 135 0.00 -11.27 -3.53
CA LEU A 135 -1.04 -10.82 -2.59
C LEU A 135 -2.44 -11.10 -3.13
N LYS A 136 -2.68 -10.84 -4.42
CA LYS A 136 -3.95 -11.12 -5.10
C LYS A 136 -4.44 -12.58 -4.95
N LYS A 137 -3.54 -13.54 -4.73
CA LYS A 137 -3.88 -14.96 -4.59
C LYS A 137 -4.31 -15.34 -3.18
N VAL A 138 -4.06 -14.48 -2.19
CA VAL A 138 -4.29 -14.77 -0.78
C VAL A 138 -5.23 -13.77 -0.10
N VAL A 139 -5.76 -12.80 -0.85
CA VAL A 139 -6.72 -11.81 -0.31
C VAL A 139 -7.95 -12.56 0.24
N PRO A 140 -8.30 -12.37 1.52
CA PRO A 140 -9.51 -12.96 2.09
C PRO A 140 -10.79 -12.45 1.42
N ASP A 141 -11.83 -13.28 1.38
CA ASP A 141 -13.09 -12.94 0.69
C ASP A 141 -13.82 -11.73 1.31
N ASP A 142 -13.71 -11.56 2.62
CA ASP A 142 -14.30 -10.45 3.39
C ASP A 142 -13.39 -9.21 3.45
N ALA A 143 -12.22 -9.26 2.82
CA ALA A 143 -11.26 -8.18 2.81
C ALA A 143 -11.77 -6.99 1.97
N ARG A 144 -11.74 -5.81 2.57
CA ARG A 144 -11.78 -4.53 1.84
C ARG A 144 -10.52 -4.34 1.02
N CYS A 145 -9.38 -4.60 1.64
CA CYS A 145 -8.08 -4.66 1.01
C CYS A 145 -7.14 -5.54 1.87
N LEU A 146 -6.05 -5.96 1.23
CA LEU A 146 -4.90 -6.57 1.88
C LEU A 146 -3.70 -5.66 1.61
N ILE A 147 -3.01 -5.24 2.66
CA ILE A 147 -1.84 -4.37 2.60
C ILE A 147 -0.64 -5.17 3.09
N ALA A 148 0.39 -5.26 2.26
CA ALA A 148 1.68 -5.81 2.67
C ALA A 148 2.62 -4.69 3.13
N LEU A 149 3.17 -4.85 4.32
CA LEU A 149 4.17 -3.95 4.90
C LEU A 149 5.56 -4.53 4.66
N SER A 150 6.47 -3.72 4.15
CA SER A 150 7.82 -4.14 3.77
C SER A 150 8.83 -3.08 4.22
N MET A 151 9.98 -3.54 4.71
CA MET A 151 11.17 -2.71 4.95
C MET A 151 12.15 -2.76 3.77
N CYS A 152 11.90 -3.63 2.79
CA CYS A 152 12.68 -3.68 1.55
C CYS A 152 12.34 -2.48 0.67
N ASP A 153 13.34 -1.97 -0.05
CA ASP A 153 13.17 -0.92 -1.03
C ASP A 153 12.45 -1.44 -2.29
N LEU A 154 11.55 -0.63 -2.85
CA LEU A 154 10.61 -1.03 -3.89
C LEU A 154 10.73 -0.16 -5.13
N TYR A 155 10.40 -0.74 -6.29
CA TYR A 155 10.25 0.01 -7.54
C TYR A 155 9.04 -0.49 -8.36
N GLY A 156 8.41 0.40 -9.13
CA GLY A 156 7.27 0.08 -9.98
C GLY A 156 7.69 -0.29 -11.39
N ASP A 157 8.31 0.68 -12.06
CA ASP A 157 8.86 0.62 -13.41
C ASP A 157 10.39 0.74 -13.39
N ASP A 158 11.06 0.27 -14.44
CA ASP A 158 12.51 0.33 -14.55
C ASP A 158 13.06 1.77 -14.55
N THR A 159 12.23 2.75 -14.92
CA THR A 159 12.56 4.17 -14.88
C THR A 159 12.45 4.81 -13.49
N ASP A 160 11.77 4.15 -12.54
CA ASP A 160 11.61 4.68 -11.18
C ASP A 160 12.94 4.59 -10.41
N LEU A 161 13.23 5.60 -9.57
CA LEU A 161 14.33 5.53 -8.60
C LEU A 161 13.96 4.62 -7.42
N PHE A 162 12.80 4.87 -6.80
CA PHE A 162 12.16 4.03 -5.79
C PHE A 162 10.70 4.46 -5.64
N ILE A 163 9.88 3.62 -5.00
CA ILE A 163 8.52 3.97 -4.58
C ILE A 163 8.31 3.59 -3.11
N ALA A 164 7.45 4.33 -2.41
CA ALA A 164 7.08 4.00 -1.03
C ALA A 164 6.05 2.84 -0.96
N GLY A 165 5.26 2.63 -2.02
CA GLY A 165 4.23 1.61 -2.09
C GLY A 165 3.36 1.76 -3.34
N LEU A 166 2.52 0.75 -3.61
CA LEU A 166 1.55 0.72 -4.71
C LEU A 166 0.29 -0.06 -4.33
#